data_AF-A0A2K6K4J5-F1
#
_entry.id   AF-A0A2K6K4J5-F1
#
_cell.length_a   1.000
_cell.length_b   1.000
_cell.length_c   1.000
_cell.angle_alpha   90.00
_cell.angle_beta   90.00
_cell.angle_gamma   90.00
#
_symmetry.space_group_name_H-M   'P 1'
#
loop_
_entity.id
_entity.type
_entity.pdbx_description
1 polymer ?
#
loop_
_entity_poly.entity_id
_entity_poly.type
_entity_poly.pdbx_seq_one_letter_code
_entity_poly.pdbx_strand_id
1 'polypeptide(L)'
;MKQKMMARLLRTSFALVFLGLFGVLGAATISCRNEEGKAVDWFTFYKLPKRQNKESGETGLEYLYLDSTTRSWRKSEQLMNTTKSVLGRTLQQLYEAYASKSNNTAYLIYNDGVPKSVNCSRKYGHTKGLLLWNRVQGFWLIHSIPQFPPVPEEGYDYPPTGRRNGQSGICITFKYNQYEAIDSQLLVCNPNVYSCSIPATFHQELIHMPQLCNRASSSEIPGRLLTTLQSAQGQKFLHFAKSDSFLDDIFAAWMAQRLKTHLLTETWQRKRQELPSNCSLPYHVYNIKAIKLSRHSYFSSYQDHAKWCTSQKGTKNRWTCIGDLNRSPHQAFRSGGFICTQNWHIYQAFQGLVLYYKSCNQTW
;
A
#
# COMPACT_ATOMS: atom_id res chain seq x y z
N MET A 1 -61.13 67.11 -12.69
CA MET A 1 -61.31 65.64 -12.65
C MET A 1 -60.12 64.97 -13.35
N LYS A 2 -59.35 64.19 -12.57
CA LYS A 2 -58.47 63.07 -12.97
C LYS A 2 -57.27 63.34 -13.90
N GLN A 3 -56.22 63.85 -13.26
CA GLN A 3 -54.79 63.53 -13.36
C GLN A 3 -54.44 62.19 -14.06
N LYS A 4 -53.61 62.22 -15.11
CA LYS A 4 -52.80 61.07 -15.57
C LYS A 4 -51.33 61.52 -15.72
N MET A 5 -50.48 60.77 -15.03
CA MET A 5 -49.07 61.05 -14.73
C MET A 5 -48.14 60.99 -15.95
N MET A 6 -47.10 61.82 -15.83
CA MET A 6 -45.90 61.92 -16.65
C MET A 6 -44.91 60.75 -16.52
N ALA A 7 -44.02 60.68 -17.52
CA ALA A 7 -42.58 60.35 -17.44
C ALA A 7 -42.21 58.86 -17.29
N ARG A 8 -41.09 58.33 -17.80
CA ARG A 8 -39.86 58.86 -18.42
C ARG A 8 -39.13 57.67 -19.10
N LEU A 9 -38.35 57.95 -20.14
CA LEU A 9 -37.35 57.01 -20.68
C LEU A 9 -36.31 56.64 -19.60
N LEU A 10 -35.98 55.35 -19.47
CA LEU A 10 -34.71 54.91 -18.86
C LEU A 10 -34.10 53.77 -19.68
N ARG A 11 -32.89 54.01 -20.20
CA ARG A 11 -31.96 53.02 -20.75
C ARG A 11 -31.60 52.03 -19.64
N THR A 12 -31.85 50.74 -19.84
CA THR A 12 -31.37 49.67 -18.95
C THR A 12 -30.04 49.13 -19.47
N SER A 13 -28.96 49.50 -18.79
CA SER A 13 -27.65 48.86 -18.87
C SER A 13 -27.71 47.49 -18.19
N PHE A 14 -27.38 46.41 -18.90
CA PHE A 14 -27.19 45.09 -18.30
C PHE A 14 -25.83 45.07 -17.56
N ALA A 15 -25.87 45.18 -16.24
CA ALA A 15 -24.70 44.95 -15.40
C ALA A 15 -24.50 43.43 -15.20
N LEU A 16 -23.33 42.95 -15.60
CA LEU A 16 -22.83 41.59 -15.32
C LEU A 16 -22.72 41.38 -13.80
N VAL A 17 -23.59 40.54 -13.25
CA VAL A 17 -23.42 39.99 -11.90
C VAL A 17 -22.48 38.79 -11.99
N PHE A 18 -21.18 39.06 -11.94
CA PHE A 18 -20.18 38.05 -11.58
C PHE A 18 -20.29 37.78 -10.07
N LEU A 19 -21.21 36.89 -9.70
CA LEU A 19 -21.29 36.38 -8.34
C LEU A 19 -20.10 35.43 -8.15
N GLY A 20 -19.07 35.94 -7.46
CA GLY A 20 -17.86 35.21 -7.12
C GLY A 20 -18.19 33.97 -6.30
N LEU A 21 -18.05 32.80 -6.92
CA LEU A 21 -17.73 31.57 -6.22
C LEU A 21 -16.29 31.68 -5.72
N PHE A 22 -16.09 32.43 -4.63
CA PHE A 22 -14.98 32.15 -3.74
C PHE A 22 -15.25 30.78 -3.14
N GLY A 23 -14.80 29.75 -3.84
CA GLY A 23 -14.68 28.42 -3.27
C GLY A 23 -13.90 28.58 -1.97
N VAL A 24 -14.52 28.22 -0.86
CA VAL A 24 -13.80 27.92 0.37
C VAL A 24 -12.67 26.99 -0.05
N LEU A 25 -11.42 27.46 0.02
CA LEU A 25 -10.25 26.61 -0.11
C LEU A 25 -10.30 25.63 1.07
N GLY A 26 -11.12 24.60 0.94
CA GLY A 26 -11.08 23.46 1.82
C GLY A 26 -9.67 22.91 1.68
N ALA A 27 -8.93 22.86 2.80
CA ALA A 27 -7.62 22.23 2.84
C ALA A 27 -7.71 20.89 2.10
N ALA A 28 -6.86 20.70 1.09
CA ALA A 28 -6.91 19.51 0.26
C ALA A 28 -6.85 18.27 1.17
N THR A 29 -7.89 17.44 1.11
CA THR A 29 -8.02 16.32 2.03
C THR A 29 -6.93 15.29 1.75
N ILE A 30 -6.23 14.82 2.79
CA ILE A 30 -5.12 13.85 2.68
C ILE A 30 -5.63 12.55 2.04
N SER A 31 -5.04 12.12 0.93
CA SER A 31 -5.48 10.91 0.22
C SER A 31 -4.34 10.27 -0.58
N CYS A 32 -4.54 9.04 -1.03
CA CYS A 32 -3.78 8.51 -2.15
C CYS A 32 -3.96 9.39 -3.39
N ARG A 33 -2.89 9.59 -4.18
CA ARG A 33 -2.89 10.40 -5.40
C ARG A 33 -2.57 9.52 -6.60
N ASN A 34 -3.31 9.70 -7.69
CA ASN A 34 -3.06 8.95 -8.92
C ASN A 34 -1.95 9.58 -9.78
N GLU A 35 -1.71 9.00 -10.96
CA GLU A 35 -0.69 9.43 -11.93
C GLU A 35 -0.88 10.89 -12.40
N GLU A 36 -2.12 11.41 -12.37
CA GLU A 36 -2.44 12.82 -12.67
C GLU A 36 -2.45 13.73 -11.43
N GLY A 37 -2.18 13.19 -10.23
CA GLY A 37 -2.22 13.94 -8.96
C GLY A 37 -3.61 14.13 -8.36
N LYS A 38 -4.64 13.47 -8.91
CA LYS A 38 -6.02 13.50 -8.38
C LYS A 38 -6.17 12.54 -7.21
N ALA A 39 -7.06 12.87 -6.27
CA ALA A 39 -7.38 12.01 -5.16
C ALA A 39 -8.07 10.71 -5.63
N VAL A 40 -7.63 9.57 -5.10
CA VAL A 40 -8.23 8.24 -5.38
C VAL A 40 -8.44 7.46 -4.08
N ASP A 41 -9.39 6.54 -4.11
CA ASP A 41 -9.74 5.74 -2.93
C ASP A 41 -8.63 4.74 -2.58
N TRP A 42 -8.02 4.16 -3.60
CA TRP A 42 -6.84 3.30 -3.48
C TRP A 42 -6.08 3.27 -4.80
N PHE A 43 -4.80 2.93 -4.73
CA PHE A 43 -4.03 2.48 -5.88
C PHE A 43 -3.09 1.34 -5.48
N THR A 44 -2.69 0.53 -6.45
CA THR A 44 -1.62 -0.45 -6.34
C THR A 44 -0.63 -0.24 -7.48
N PHE A 45 0.63 -0.56 -7.20
CA PHE A 45 1.70 -0.48 -8.19
C PHE A 45 2.55 -1.74 -8.17
N TYR A 46 3.19 -2.00 -9.30
CA TYR A 46 4.16 -3.08 -9.47
C TYR A 46 5.38 -2.56 -10.22
N LYS A 47 6.44 -2.23 -9.49
CA LYS A 47 7.70 -1.83 -10.09
C LYS A 47 8.44 -3.05 -10.64
N LEU A 48 8.90 -2.94 -11.87
CA LEU A 48 9.52 -4.02 -12.61
C LEU A 48 11.01 -4.17 -12.26
N PRO A 49 11.55 -5.41 -12.20
CA PRO A 49 12.97 -5.61 -11.96
C PRO A 49 13.83 -5.03 -13.09
N LYS A 50 15.05 -4.63 -12.77
CA LYS A 50 16.02 -4.22 -13.80
C LYS A 50 16.41 -5.43 -14.64
N ARG A 51 16.16 -5.40 -15.95
CA ARG A 51 16.62 -6.44 -16.87
C ARG A 51 18.13 -6.36 -17.08
N GLN A 52 18.75 -7.53 -17.18
CA GLN A 52 20.20 -7.64 -17.39
C GLN A 52 20.62 -7.37 -18.84
N ASN A 53 19.68 -7.44 -19.81
CA ASN A 53 20.01 -7.17 -21.21
C ASN A 53 20.16 -5.65 -21.43
N LYS A 54 21.39 -5.22 -21.75
CA LYS A 54 21.79 -3.82 -21.94
C LYS A 54 21.00 -3.13 -23.06
N GLU A 55 20.47 -3.88 -24.02
CA GLU A 55 19.69 -3.35 -25.16
C GLU A 55 18.26 -2.92 -24.77
N SER A 56 17.74 -3.39 -23.63
CA SER A 56 16.33 -3.14 -23.26
C SER A 56 16.04 -1.70 -22.79
N GLY A 57 17.07 -0.93 -22.42
CA GLY A 57 16.91 0.41 -21.85
C GLY A 57 16.19 0.45 -20.48
N GLU A 58 15.77 -0.69 -19.93
CA GLU A 58 15.01 -0.76 -18.68
C GLU A 58 15.89 -0.43 -17.46
N THR A 59 15.47 0.60 -16.72
CA THR A 59 16.22 1.15 -15.58
C THR A 59 15.94 0.41 -14.27
N GLY A 60 14.86 -0.37 -14.22
CA GLY A 60 14.34 -0.96 -12.99
C GLY A 60 13.54 0.04 -12.15
N LEU A 61 13.04 1.10 -12.78
CA LEU A 61 12.20 2.14 -12.17
C LEU A 61 10.82 2.22 -12.85
N GLU A 62 10.63 1.50 -13.95
CA GLU A 62 9.36 1.35 -14.64
C GLU A 62 8.38 0.58 -13.77
N TYR A 63 7.10 0.92 -13.84
CA TYR A 63 6.07 0.26 -13.03
C TYR A 63 4.73 0.15 -13.74
N LEU A 64 3.99 -0.87 -13.32
CA LEU A 64 2.56 -1.00 -13.59
C LEU A 64 1.77 -0.25 -12.51
N TYR A 65 0.65 0.33 -12.91
CA TYR A 65 -0.23 1.13 -12.09
C TYR A 65 -1.69 0.70 -12.28
N LEU A 66 -2.45 0.69 -11.18
CA LEU A 66 -3.90 0.45 -11.14
C LEU A 66 -4.49 1.18 -9.95
N ASP A 67 -5.63 1.82 -10.13
CA ASP A 67 -6.34 2.56 -9.08
C ASP A 67 -7.84 2.32 -9.09
N SER A 68 -8.54 2.97 -8.15
CA SER A 68 -10.00 2.88 -8.01
C SER A 68 -10.79 3.41 -9.22
N THR A 69 -10.16 4.09 -10.17
CA THR A 69 -10.80 4.69 -11.36
C THR A 69 -10.47 3.94 -12.66
N THR A 70 -9.48 3.04 -12.61
CA THR A 70 -8.98 2.28 -13.75
C THR A 70 -9.38 0.80 -13.65
N ARG A 71 -9.44 0.13 -14.80
CA ARG A 71 -10.00 -1.25 -14.88
C ARG A 71 -8.94 -2.36 -14.92
N SER A 72 -7.69 -2.03 -15.26
CA SER A 72 -6.59 -2.97 -15.48
C SER A 72 -5.24 -2.30 -15.30
N TRP A 73 -4.18 -3.10 -15.16
CA TRP A 73 -2.81 -2.58 -15.17
C TRP A 73 -2.55 -1.69 -16.38
N ARG A 74 -1.89 -0.57 -16.13
CA ARG A 74 -1.30 0.31 -17.14
C ARG A 74 0.18 0.47 -16.83
N LYS A 75 1.03 0.50 -17.86
CA LYS A 75 2.42 0.91 -17.66
C LYS A 75 2.44 2.42 -17.44
N SER A 76 3.07 2.87 -16.37
CA SER A 76 3.24 4.30 -16.12
C SER A 76 4.20 4.92 -17.15
N GLU A 77 3.94 6.19 -17.50
CA GLU A 77 4.86 7.04 -18.27
C GLU A 77 5.94 7.68 -17.39
N GLN A 78 5.79 7.61 -16.07
CA GLN A 78 6.73 8.12 -15.09
C GLN A 78 7.66 6.99 -14.60
N LEU A 79 8.81 7.39 -14.08
CA LEU A 79 9.72 6.49 -13.37
C LEU A 79 9.52 6.64 -11.86
N MET A 80 9.64 5.54 -11.12
CA MET A 80 9.34 5.52 -9.68
C MET A 80 10.20 6.50 -8.86
N ASN A 81 11.37 6.92 -9.35
CA ASN A 81 12.24 7.87 -8.64
C ASN A 81 11.88 9.35 -8.88
N THR A 82 10.85 9.67 -9.66
CA THR A 82 10.44 11.06 -9.88
C THR A 82 9.37 11.50 -8.90
N THR A 83 9.34 12.78 -8.56
CA THR A 83 8.24 13.39 -7.77
C THR A 83 6.89 13.35 -8.50
N LYS A 84 6.89 13.12 -9.82
CA LYS A 84 5.70 12.94 -10.65
C LYS A 84 5.18 11.50 -10.66
N SER A 85 5.91 10.54 -10.11
CA SER A 85 5.40 9.16 -9.93
C SER A 85 4.23 9.12 -8.94
N VAL A 86 3.46 8.03 -8.93
CA VAL A 86 2.36 7.84 -7.97
C VAL A 86 2.82 7.98 -6.51
N LEU A 87 4.00 7.44 -6.18
CA LEU A 87 4.57 7.53 -4.85
C LEU A 87 5.03 8.95 -4.55
N GLY A 88 5.72 9.61 -5.49
CA GLY A 88 6.14 11.01 -5.36
C GLY A 88 4.97 11.95 -5.11
N ARG A 89 3.91 11.84 -5.92
CA ARG A 89 2.69 12.66 -5.79
C ARG A 89 1.96 12.40 -4.48
N THR A 90 1.87 11.14 -4.05
CA THR A 90 1.19 10.79 -2.80
C THR A 90 1.97 11.31 -1.59
N LEU A 91 3.29 11.10 -1.57
CA LEU A 91 4.17 11.52 -0.48
C LEU A 91 4.46 13.03 -0.47
N GLN A 92 4.18 13.76 -1.54
CA GLN A 92 4.24 15.22 -1.52
C GLN A 92 3.46 15.83 -0.34
N GLN A 93 2.29 15.27 -0.01
CA GLN A 93 1.47 15.67 1.14
C GLN A 93 2.17 15.45 2.50
N LEU A 94 3.04 14.44 2.61
CA LEU A 94 3.83 14.20 3.83
C LEU A 94 4.84 15.33 4.04
N TYR A 95 5.56 15.72 2.98
CA TYR A 95 6.57 16.77 3.08
C TYR A 95 5.94 18.14 3.36
N GLU A 96 4.78 18.43 2.77
CA GLU A 96 3.98 19.61 3.08
C GLU A 96 3.50 19.61 4.54
N ALA A 97 2.98 18.48 5.02
CA ALA A 97 2.56 18.34 6.41
C ALA A 97 3.73 18.53 7.38
N TYR A 98 4.89 17.92 7.08
CA TYR A 98 6.12 18.06 7.87
C TYR A 98 6.58 19.51 7.94
N ALA A 99 6.67 20.19 6.79
CA ALA A 99 7.09 21.59 6.71
C ALA A 99 6.13 22.54 7.47
N SER A 100 4.83 22.25 7.43
CA SER A 100 3.81 23.05 8.12
C SER A 100 3.86 22.96 9.64
N LYS A 101 4.47 21.89 10.20
CA LYS A 101 4.47 21.57 11.64
C LYS A 101 3.07 21.64 12.27
N SER A 102 2.03 21.29 11.50
CA SER A 102 0.65 21.37 11.95
C SER A 102 0.33 20.29 13.00
N ASN A 103 -0.27 20.69 14.12
CA ASN A 103 -0.78 19.77 15.14
C ASN A 103 -2.06 19.02 14.70
N ASN A 104 -2.58 19.32 13.50
CA ASN A 104 -3.79 18.69 12.96
C ASN A 104 -3.47 17.49 12.07
N THR A 105 -2.20 17.23 11.77
CA THR A 105 -1.75 16.13 10.92
C THR A 105 -0.73 15.30 11.68
N ALA A 106 -0.80 13.98 11.50
CA ALA A 106 0.15 13.03 12.06
C ALA A 106 0.70 12.14 10.95
N TYR A 107 1.93 11.66 11.14
CA TYR A 107 2.54 10.66 10.27
C TYR A 107 3.36 9.65 11.07
N LEU A 108 3.49 8.46 10.49
CA LEU A 108 4.32 7.38 11.01
C LEU A 108 4.95 6.65 9.83
N ILE A 109 6.27 6.50 9.84
CA ILE A 109 7.04 5.84 8.79
C ILE A 109 7.82 4.67 9.38
N TYR A 110 7.70 3.51 8.74
CA TYR A 110 8.34 2.29 9.22
C TYR A 110 8.93 1.45 8.10
N ASN A 111 10.07 0.83 8.39
CA ASN A 111 10.76 -0.07 7.48
C ASN A 111 11.77 -0.90 8.26
N ASP A 112 11.73 -2.23 8.14
CA ASP A 112 12.76 -3.07 8.77
C ASP A 112 14.15 -2.85 8.16
N GLY A 113 14.23 -2.43 6.90
CA GLY A 113 15.45 -1.86 6.29
C GLY A 113 15.36 -0.35 6.22
N VAL A 114 15.63 0.35 7.31
CA VAL A 114 15.59 1.83 7.39
C VAL A 114 16.53 2.48 6.35
N PRO A 115 16.16 3.63 5.75
CA PRO A 115 17.06 4.39 4.87
C PRO A 115 18.46 4.58 5.48
N LYS A 116 19.49 4.54 4.63
CA LYS A 116 20.92 4.66 5.02
C LYS A 116 21.45 3.55 5.96
N SER A 117 20.61 2.63 6.42
CA SER A 117 21.08 1.44 7.15
C SER A 117 21.68 0.40 6.21
N VAL A 118 22.80 -0.19 6.63
CA VAL A 118 23.45 -1.31 5.94
C VAL A 118 22.64 -2.61 6.13
N ASN A 119 21.96 -2.75 7.27
CA ASN A 119 21.28 -3.99 7.66
C ASN A 119 19.79 -3.79 7.95
N CYS A 120 18.99 -4.81 7.64
CA CYS A 120 17.60 -4.88 8.09
C CYS A 120 17.55 -5.36 9.55
N SER A 121 16.74 -4.73 10.38
CA SER A 121 16.52 -5.16 11.76
C SER A 121 15.76 -6.47 11.80
N ARG A 122 16.26 -7.43 12.58
CA ARG A 122 15.57 -8.70 12.88
C ARG A 122 14.71 -8.62 14.14
N LYS A 123 14.84 -7.56 14.95
CA LYS A 123 14.05 -7.32 16.16
C LYS A 123 12.59 -6.98 15.84
N TYR A 124 12.36 -6.38 14.68
CA TYR A 124 11.05 -5.88 14.26
C TYR A 124 10.48 -6.72 13.11
N GLY A 125 9.18 -6.60 12.90
CA GLY A 125 8.46 -7.29 11.82
C GLY A 125 9.03 -6.99 10.43
N HIS A 126 8.80 -7.86 9.45
CA HIS A 126 9.22 -7.65 8.05
C HIS A 126 8.36 -6.66 7.28
N THR A 127 7.96 -5.59 7.94
CA THR A 127 6.92 -4.70 7.46
C THR A 127 7.49 -3.36 7.04
N LYS A 128 6.90 -2.76 6.01
CA LYS A 128 7.30 -1.44 5.50
C LYS A 128 6.09 -0.66 5.01
N GLY A 129 6.08 0.61 5.34
CA GLY A 129 4.98 1.47 4.98
C GLY A 129 5.03 2.83 5.62
N LEU A 130 3.99 3.59 5.34
CA LEU A 130 3.83 4.95 5.82
C LEU A 130 2.35 5.26 6.00
N LEU A 131 2.04 6.00 7.07
CA LEU A 131 0.74 6.59 7.30
C LEU A 131 0.88 8.12 7.37
N LEU A 132 -0.08 8.81 6.79
CA LEU A 132 -0.29 10.24 6.94
C LEU A 132 -1.78 10.49 7.13
N TRP A 133 -2.19 11.20 8.17
CA TRP A 133 -3.60 11.40 8.48
C TRP A 133 -3.89 12.67 9.26
N ASN A 134 -5.15 13.10 9.21
CA ASN A 134 -5.72 14.11 10.08
C ASN A 134 -7.02 13.58 10.71
N ARG A 135 -7.76 14.44 11.43
CA ARG A 135 -9.04 14.10 12.07
C ARG A 135 -10.20 13.80 11.10
N VAL A 136 -10.00 13.98 9.79
CA VAL A 136 -11.00 13.68 8.76
C VAL A 136 -10.64 12.38 8.04
N GLN A 137 -9.43 12.30 7.50
CA GLN A 137 -8.96 11.18 6.70
C GLN A 137 -7.43 11.13 6.60
N GLY A 138 -6.95 10.06 6.01
CA GLY A 138 -5.54 9.88 5.68
C GLY A 138 -5.34 8.77 4.67
N PHE A 139 -4.10 8.36 4.49
CA PHE A 139 -3.78 7.14 3.76
C PHE A 139 -2.83 6.24 4.53
N TRP A 140 -2.88 4.95 4.18
CA TRP A 140 -1.88 3.96 4.56
C TRP A 140 -1.28 3.36 3.30
N LEU A 141 0.04 3.51 3.16
CA LEU A 141 0.85 2.90 2.11
C LEU A 141 1.57 1.68 2.69
N ILE A 142 1.29 0.49 2.14
CA ILE A 142 1.98 -0.77 2.44
C ILE A 142 2.83 -1.14 1.23
N HIS A 143 4.12 -1.43 1.41
CA HIS A 143 5.02 -1.72 0.30
C HIS A 143 6.16 -2.69 0.65
N SER A 144 6.85 -3.20 -0.37
CA SER A 144 7.99 -4.10 -0.18
C SER A 144 9.39 -3.43 -0.24
N ILE A 145 9.44 -2.12 -0.51
CA ILE A 145 10.67 -1.37 -0.85
C ILE A 145 11.55 -1.12 0.39
N PRO A 146 12.74 -1.75 0.52
CA PRO A 146 13.67 -1.44 1.61
C PRO A 146 14.29 -0.06 1.41
N GLN A 147 14.70 0.59 2.50
CA GLN A 147 15.34 1.91 2.51
C GLN A 147 14.46 3.03 1.94
N PHE A 148 13.13 2.88 2.04
CA PHE A 148 12.15 3.83 1.52
C PHE A 148 11.05 4.11 2.55
N PRO A 149 10.46 5.31 2.54
CA PRO A 149 11.00 6.55 1.94
C PRO A 149 12.17 7.12 2.77
N PRO A 150 12.92 8.12 2.29
CA PRO A 150 13.74 8.94 3.18
C PRO A 150 12.91 9.60 4.29
N VAL A 151 13.59 10.08 5.34
CA VAL A 151 12.92 10.91 6.37
C VAL A 151 12.39 12.20 5.71
N PRO A 152 11.30 12.80 6.21
CA PRO A 152 10.64 13.93 5.54
C PRO A 152 11.56 15.10 5.18
N GLU A 153 12.57 15.37 6.01
CA GLU A 153 13.59 16.40 5.82
C GLU A 153 14.38 16.27 4.52
N GLU A 154 14.54 15.04 4.03
CA GLU A 154 15.33 14.72 2.84
C GLU A 154 14.50 14.74 1.55
N GLY A 155 13.18 14.88 1.67
CA GLY A 155 12.26 14.88 0.53
C GLY A 155 12.09 13.51 -0.13
N TYR A 156 11.58 13.53 -1.36
CA TYR A 156 11.31 12.32 -2.13
C TYR A 156 12.56 11.80 -2.82
N ASP A 157 12.94 10.57 -2.51
CA ASP A 157 13.89 9.80 -3.31
C ASP A 157 13.51 8.32 -3.31
N TYR A 158 13.87 7.63 -4.38
CA TYR A 158 13.68 6.19 -4.52
C TYR A 158 15.03 5.48 -4.42
N PRO A 159 15.20 4.52 -3.48
CA PRO A 159 16.50 3.98 -3.13
C PRO A 159 17.14 3.25 -4.32
N PRO A 160 18.44 3.46 -4.61
CA PRO A 160 19.14 2.74 -5.68
C PRO A 160 19.06 1.22 -5.54
N THR A 161 19.06 0.71 -4.31
CA THR A 161 18.91 -0.72 -3.97
C THR A 161 17.55 -1.28 -4.42
N GLY A 162 16.52 -0.43 -4.48
CA GLY A 162 15.18 -0.78 -4.93
C GLY A 162 15.03 -0.98 -6.44
N ARG A 163 16.06 -0.73 -7.26
CA ARG A 163 15.99 -0.87 -8.73
C ARG A 163 16.09 -2.33 -9.20
N ARG A 164 16.87 -3.15 -8.49
CA ARG A 164 17.27 -4.49 -8.96
C ARG A 164 16.09 -5.44 -9.13
N ASN A 165 15.23 -5.54 -8.12
CA ASN A 165 14.16 -6.54 -8.06
C ASN A 165 12.79 -5.90 -8.26
N GLY A 166 11.80 -6.73 -8.58
CA GLY A 166 10.40 -6.34 -8.56
C GLY A 166 9.97 -5.89 -7.17
N GLN A 167 9.05 -4.93 -7.11
CA GLN A 167 8.52 -4.38 -5.86
C GLN A 167 7.04 -4.10 -6.05
N SER A 168 6.23 -4.29 -5.01
CA SER A 168 4.80 -3.96 -5.05
C SER A 168 4.40 -3.11 -3.85
N GLY A 169 3.25 -2.48 -3.98
CA GLY A 169 2.59 -1.84 -2.85
C GLY A 169 1.14 -1.46 -3.16
N ILE A 170 0.48 -1.01 -2.12
CA ILE A 170 -0.90 -0.52 -2.16
C ILE A 170 -1.03 0.68 -1.22
N CYS A 171 -1.66 1.74 -1.73
CA CYS A 171 -2.10 2.89 -0.95
C CYS A 171 -3.61 2.83 -0.84
N ILE A 172 -4.15 3.02 0.37
CA ILE A 172 -5.59 3.11 0.59
C ILE A 172 -5.89 4.38 1.38
N THR A 173 -6.84 5.17 0.89
CA THR A 173 -7.39 6.33 1.59
C THR A 173 -8.41 5.83 2.62
N PHE A 174 -8.23 6.22 3.88
CA PHE A 174 -9.10 5.82 5.00
C PHE A 174 -9.69 7.05 5.68
N LYS A 175 -10.94 6.95 6.14
CA LYS A 175 -11.49 7.92 7.10
C LYS A 175 -10.83 7.74 8.47
N TYR A 176 -10.80 8.80 9.27
CA TYR A 176 -10.13 8.77 10.57
C TYR A 176 -10.66 7.67 11.51
N ASN A 177 -11.95 7.33 11.43
CA ASN A 177 -12.55 6.26 12.22
C ASN A 177 -11.97 4.86 11.97
N GLN A 178 -11.15 4.66 10.93
CA GLN A 178 -10.45 3.40 10.69
C GLN A 178 -9.11 3.31 11.43
N TYR A 179 -8.59 4.43 11.96
CA TYR A 179 -7.22 4.48 12.47
C TYR A 179 -7.03 3.74 13.79
N GLU A 180 -8.06 3.60 14.63
CA GLU A 180 -8.01 2.76 15.85
C GLU A 180 -7.82 1.27 15.51
N ALA A 181 -8.51 0.80 14.46
CA ALA A 181 -8.32 -0.55 13.93
C ALA A 181 -6.91 -0.74 13.33
N ILE A 182 -6.40 0.27 12.63
CA ILE A 182 -5.04 0.27 12.08
C ILE A 182 -3.99 0.31 13.20
N ASP A 183 -4.24 1.06 14.26
CA ASP A 183 -3.38 1.19 15.45
C ASP A 183 -3.09 -0.18 16.07
N SER A 184 -4.16 -0.95 16.29
CA SER A 184 -4.09 -2.32 16.82
C SER A 184 -3.38 -3.28 15.86
N GLN A 185 -3.52 -3.09 14.54
CA GLN A 185 -2.82 -3.91 13.55
C GLN A 185 -1.31 -3.62 13.54
N LEU A 186 -0.92 -2.35 13.68
CA LEU A 186 0.49 -1.98 13.76
C LEU A 186 1.15 -2.48 15.03
N LEU A 187 0.44 -2.55 16.17
CA LEU A 187 0.95 -3.25 17.36
C LEU A 187 1.38 -4.69 17.02
N VAL A 188 0.50 -5.47 16.37
CA VAL A 188 0.75 -6.87 16.04
C VAL A 188 1.87 -7.02 15.00
N CYS A 189 1.90 -6.15 13.98
CA CYS A 189 2.95 -6.12 12.97
C CYS A 189 4.33 -5.73 13.54
N ASN A 190 4.39 -5.13 14.74
CA ASN A 190 5.61 -4.68 15.43
C ASN A 190 6.64 -4.01 14.47
N PRO A 191 6.25 -2.90 13.79
CA PRO A 191 7.07 -2.26 12.78
C PRO A 191 8.29 -1.54 13.37
N ASN A 192 9.38 -1.47 12.60
CA ASN A 192 10.51 -0.61 12.93
C ASN A 192 10.22 0.84 12.53
N VAL A 193 9.68 1.63 13.46
CA VAL A 193 9.39 3.06 13.24
C VAL A 193 10.69 3.86 13.31
N TYR A 194 11.00 4.61 12.25
CA TYR A 194 12.24 5.40 12.15
C TYR A 194 12.01 6.90 11.98
N SER A 195 10.79 7.33 11.63
CA SER A 195 10.39 8.73 11.65
C SER A 195 8.89 8.81 11.89
N CYS A 196 8.46 9.70 12.79
CA CYS A 196 7.06 9.87 13.14
C CYS A 196 6.85 11.24 13.79
N SER A 197 5.63 11.75 13.66
CA SER A 197 5.13 12.89 14.42
C SER A 197 3.65 12.64 14.67
N ILE A 198 3.28 12.44 15.93
CA ILE A 198 1.89 12.17 16.32
C ILE A 198 1.53 13.15 17.45
N PRO A 199 0.87 14.27 17.13
CA PRO A 199 0.44 15.25 18.13
C PRO A 199 -0.45 14.63 19.22
N ALA A 200 -0.37 15.20 20.43
CA ALA A 200 -1.12 14.74 21.61
C ALA A 200 -2.63 14.68 21.39
N THR A 201 -3.14 15.50 20.44
CA THR A 201 -4.53 15.47 20.04
C THR A 201 -4.98 14.08 19.59
N PHE A 202 -4.12 13.21 19.07
CA PHE A 202 -4.51 11.86 18.61
C PHE A 202 -4.36 10.76 19.68
N HIS A 203 -3.80 11.06 20.86
CA HIS A 203 -3.38 10.04 21.83
C HIS A 203 -4.54 9.47 22.66
N GLN A 204 -5.72 10.11 22.63
CA GLN A 204 -6.89 9.60 23.32
C GLN A 204 -7.46 8.36 22.63
N GLU A 205 -7.44 8.32 21.29
CA GLU A 205 -7.98 7.22 20.49
C GLU A 205 -6.90 6.28 19.93
N LEU A 206 -5.69 6.78 19.67
CA LEU A 206 -4.58 5.99 19.16
C LEU A 206 -3.59 5.74 20.29
N ILE A 207 -3.44 4.49 20.72
CA ILE A 207 -2.61 4.11 21.87
C ILE A 207 -1.26 3.57 21.42
N HIS A 208 -1.27 2.66 20.44
CA HIS A 208 -0.09 1.88 20.09
C HIS A 208 0.85 2.62 19.15
N MET A 209 0.35 3.38 18.19
CA MET A 209 1.16 4.18 17.26
C MET A 209 2.00 5.24 17.99
N PRO A 210 1.47 6.03 18.96
CA PRO A 210 2.31 6.90 19.79
C PRO A 210 3.37 6.15 20.60
N GLN A 211 3.04 4.97 21.17
CA GLN A 211 4.01 4.15 21.90
C GLN A 211 5.13 3.65 20.98
N LEU A 212 4.78 3.14 19.79
CA LEU A 212 5.73 2.71 18.75
C LEU A 212 6.63 3.87 18.32
N CYS A 213 6.05 5.06 18.14
CA CYS A 213 6.78 6.29 17.78
C CYS A 213 7.81 6.67 18.86
N ASN A 214 7.44 6.57 20.14
CA ASN A 214 8.31 6.86 21.28
C ASN A 214 9.22 5.70 21.68
N ARG A 215 9.18 4.56 20.96
CA ARG A 215 9.90 3.31 21.30
C ARG A 215 9.63 2.83 22.72
N ALA A 216 8.44 3.11 23.23
CA ALA A 216 8.01 2.62 24.54
C ALA A 216 7.69 1.12 24.46
N SER A 217 8.05 0.38 25.51
CA SER A 217 7.72 -1.04 25.67
C SER A 217 6.56 -1.16 26.64
N SER A 218 5.37 -1.60 26.23
CA SER A 218 4.27 -1.85 27.21
C SER A 218 2.96 -2.39 26.61
N SER A 219 2.98 -3.33 25.67
CA SER A 219 1.73 -4.04 25.32
C SER A 219 1.99 -5.51 25.08
N GLU A 220 1.13 -6.35 25.65
CA GLU A 220 1.05 -7.75 25.27
C GLU A 220 0.64 -7.81 23.80
N ILE A 221 1.48 -8.42 22.96
CA ILE A 221 1.25 -8.48 21.52
C ILE A 221 0.51 -9.79 21.20
N PRO A 222 -0.75 -9.74 20.72
CA PRO A 222 -1.46 -10.94 20.29
C PRO A 222 -0.67 -11.71 19.22
N GLY A 223 -0.78 -13.05 19.22
CA GLY A 223 -0.15 -13.89 18.19
C GLY A 223 -0.60 -13.54 16.76
N ARG A 224 -1.87 -13.18 16.61
CA ARG A 224 -2.47 -12.82 15.33
C ARG A 224 -3.73 -11.97 15.51
N LEU A 225 -4.02 -11.10 14.55
CA LEU A 225 -5.21 -10.25 14.52
C LEU A 225 -5.76 -10.13 13.09
N LEU A 226 -7.06 -10.35 12.93
CA LEU A 226 -7.78 -10.14 11.67
C LEU A 226 -8.78 -9.00 11.86
N THR A 227 -8.65 -7.97 11.04
CA THR A 227 -9.53 -6.80 11.09
C THR A 227 -10.14 -6.52 9.73
N THR A 228 -11.40 -6.12 9.71
CA THR A 228 -12.05 -5.56 8.51
C THR A 228 -11.84 -4.05 8.51
N LEU A 229 -11.33 -3.53 7.41
CA LEU A 229 -11.17 -2.10 7.16
C LEU A 229 -12.02 -1.68 5.99
N GLN A 230 -12.40 -0.40 5.96
CA GLN A 230 -13.17 0.18 4.88
C GLN A 230 -12.49 1.46 4.39
N SER A 231 -12.20 1.53 3.09
CA SER A 231 -11.66 2.76 2.49
C SER A 231 -12.65 3.92 2.57
N ALA A 232 -12.18 5.13 2.25
CA ALA A 232 -12.98 6.34 2.30
C ALA A 232 -14.22 6.31 1.37
N GLN A 233 -14.19 5.52 0.29
CA GLN A 233 -15.33 5.28 -0.59
C GLN A 233 -16.03 3.93 -0.39
N GLY A 234 -15.77 3.24 0.72
CA GLY A 234 -16.57 2.09 1.13
C GLY A 234 -16.05 0.72 0.69
N GLN A 235 -14.92 0.64 -0.04
CA GLN A 235 -14.31 -0.63 -0.43
C GLN A 235 -13.83 -1.38 0.81
N LYS A 236 -14.25 -2.64 0.95
CA LYS A 236 -13.86 -3.49 2.08
C LYS A 236 -12.50 -4.15 1.86
N PHE A 237 -11.71 -4.17 2.91
CA PHE A 237 -10.43 -4.85 3.01
C PHE A 237 -10.40 -5.72 4.26
N LEU A 238 -9.69 -6.83 4.20
CA LEU A 238 -9.28 -7.60 5.38
C LEU A 238 -7.79 -7.39 5.59
N HIS A 239 -7.38 -7.02 6.79
CA HIS A 239 -5.97 -6.99 7.15
C HIS A 239 -5.67 -8.16 8.09
N PHE A 240 -4.73 -9.01 7.69
CA PHE A 240 -4.17 -10.06 8.52
C PHE A 240 -2.87 -9.54 9.11
N ALA A 241 -2.73 -9.53 10.43
CA ALA A 241 -1.47 -9.29 11.11
C ALA A 241 -1.09 -10.51 11.95
N LYS A 242 0.18 -10.89 11.91
CA LYS A 242 0.77 -11.85 12.85
C LYS A 242 1.95 -11.21 13.58
N SER A 243 2.16 -11.64 14.81
CA SER A 243 3.40 -11.37 15.54
C SER A 243 4.40 -12.50 15.32
N ASP A 244 5.58 -12.37 15.92
CA ASP A 244 6.65 -13.37 15.91
C ASP A 244 6.33 -14.61 16.75
N SER A 245 5.30 -14.58 17.59
CA SER A 245 4.83 -15.76 18.34
C SER A 245 3.94 -16.71 17.51
N PHE A 246 3.38 -16.25 16.38
CA PHE A 246 2.68 -17.12 15.44
C PHE A 246 3.67 -17.74 14.44
N LEU A 247 4.10 -18.97 14.72
CA LEU A 247 5.22 -19.61 13.99
C LEU A 247 4.81 -20.31 12.69
N ASP A 248 3.52 -20.57 12.49
CA ASP A 248 3.07 -21.28 11.29
C ASP A 248 3.19 -20.42 10.02
N ASP A 249 3.22 -21.10 8.87
CA ASP A 249 3.11 -20.46 7.55
C ASP A 249 1.78 -19.70 7.45
N ILE A 250 1.84 -18.37 7.58
CA ILE A 250 0.67 -17.48 7.57
C ILE A 250 -0.25 -17.74 6.37
N PHE A 251 0.33 -18.07 5.20
CA PHE A 251 -0.44 -18.32 4.00
C PHE A 251 -1.24 -19.62 4.11
N ALA A 252 -0.56 -20.72 4.44
CA ALA A 252 -1.15 -22.06 4.44
C ALA A 252 -2.01 -22.30 5.69
N ALA A 253 -1.49 -21.98 6.87
CA ALA A 253 -2.14 -22.26 8.15
C ALA A 253 -3.28 -21.29 8.48
N TRP A 254 -3.29 -20.09 7.89
CA TRP A 254 -4.28 -19.08 8.26
C TRP A 254 -5.00 -18.42 7.07
N MET A 255 -4.30 -17.71 6.18
CA MET A 255 -4.94 -16.89 5.14
C MET A 255 -5.78 -17.75 4.18
N ALA A 256 -5.22 -18.81 3.59
CA ALA A 256 -5.95 -19.68 2.66
C ALA A 256 -7.20 -20.30 3.31
N GLN A 257 -7.06 -20.75 4.56
CA GLN A 257 -8.16 -21.37 5.31
C GLN A 257 -9.25 -20.35 5.66
N ARG A 258 -8.86 -19.15 6.10
CA ARG A 258 -9.80 -18.09 6.49
C ARG A 258 -10.54 -17.53 5.28
N LEU A 259 -9.84 -17.35 4.16
CA LEU A 259 -10.38 -16.83 2.90
C LEU A 259 -11.14 -17.90 2.11
N LYS A 260 -11.04 -19.18 2.51
CA LYS A 260 -11.70 -20.32 1.90
C LYS A 260 -11.42 -20.41 0.40
N THR A 261 -10.14 -20.35 0.03
CA THR A 261 -9.68 -20.44 -1.35
C THR A 261 -8.23 -20.87 -1.43
N HIS A 262 -7.88 -21.62 -2.49
CA HIS A 262 -6.49 -21.83 -2.86
C HIS A 262 -5.81 -20.51 -3.19
N LEU A 263 -4.55 -20.34 -2.77
CA LEU A 263 -3.76 -19.14 -3.01
C LEU A 263 -2.54 -19.44 -3.89
N LEU A 264 -2.34 -18.61 -4.91
CA LEU A 264 -1.11 -18.50 -5.67
C LEU A 264 -0.29 -17.38 -5.05
N THR A 265 0.91 -17.69 -4.56
CA THR A 265 1.69 -16.79 -3.69
C THR A 265 3.02 -16.44 -4.35
N GLU A 266 3.24 -15.15 -4.56
CA GLU A 266 4.52 -14.57 -4.95
C GLU A 266 5.17 -13.99 -3.71
N THR A 267 6.38 -14.46 -3.44
CA THR A 267 7.29 -13.90 -2.44
C THR A 267 8.71 -14.14 -2.93
N TRP A 268 9.68 -13.40 -2.41
CA TRP A 268 11.06 -13.53 -2.86
C TRP A 268 11.61 -14.95 -2.65
N GLN A 269 11.68 -15.73 -3.73
CA GLN A 269 12.05 -17.14 -3.69
C GLN A 269 13.50 -17.33 -4.12
N ARG A 270 14.37 -17.40 -3.12
CA ARG A 270 15.77 -17.80 -3.29
C ARG A 270 15.90 -19.30 -3.11
N LYS A 271 16.58 -19.96 -4.05
CA LYS A 271 16.79 -21.42 -4.05
C LYS A 271 17.18 -21.94 -2.66
N ARG A 272 16.43 -22.93 -2.15
CA ARG A 272 16.61 -23.59 -0.83
C ARG A 272 16.25 -22.72 0.39
N GLN A 273 15.65 -21.56 0.18
CA GLN A 273 15.18 -20.71 1.29
C GLN A 273 13.66 -20.63 1.35
N GLU A 274 12.95 -21.07 0.32
CA GLU A 274 11.48 -21.04 0.29
C GLU A 274 10.85 -22.28 0.92
N LEU A 275 9.68 -22.11 1.55
CA LEU A 275 8.80 -23.24 1.85
C LEU A 275 8.21 -23.79 0.54
N PRO A 276 8.05 -25.12 0.37
CA PRO A 276 7.42 -25.67 -0.82
C PRO A 276 5.93 -25.30 -0.89
N SER A 277 5.33 -25.45 -2.07
CA SER A 277 3.86 -25.44 -2.19
C SER A 277 3.26 -26.44 -1.21
N ASN A 278 2.19 -26.05 -0.52
CA ASN A 278 1.58 -26.82 0.55
C ASN A 278 0.16 -27.23 0.15
N CYS A 279 -0.07 -28.54 0.09
CA CYS A 279 -1.37 -29.16 -0.17
C CYS A 279 -1.84 -30.07 0.98
N SER A 280 -1.34 -29.87 2.21
CA SER A 280 -1.68 -30.71 3.36
C SER A 280 -2.94 -30.26 4.10
N LEU A 281 -3.48 -29.08 3.77
CA LEU A 281 -4.68 -28.49 4.37
C LEU A 281 -5.78 -28.28 3.32
N PRO A 282 -7.07 -28.14 3.70
CA PRO A 282 -8.18 -28.06 2.74
C PRO A 282 -8.01 -27.00 1.64
N TYR A 283 -7.46 -25.83 1.99
CA TYR A 283 -7.15 -24.78 1.02
C TYR A 283 -5.63 -24.67 0.80
N HIS A 284 -5.18 -25.21 -0.34
CA HIS A 284 -3.77 -25.25 -0.74
C HIS A 284 -3.13 -23.88 -1.02
N VAL A 285 -1.81 -23.82 -0.88
CA VAL A 285 -0.97 -22.66 -1.22
C VAL A 285 0.11 -23.09 -2.21
N TYR A 286 0.16 -22.41 -3.35
CA TYR A 286 1.11 -22.67 -4.42
C TYR A 286 2.08 -21.51 -4.59
N ASN A 287 3.36 -21.81 -4.80
CA ASN A 287 4.36 -20.79 -5.08
C ASN A 287 4.36 -20.40 -6.55
N ILE A 288 4.15 -19.11 -6.85
CA ILE A 288 4.37 -18.53 -8.17
C ILE A 288 5.87 -18.56 -8.45
N LYS A 289 6.27 -19.00 -9.65
CA LYS A 289 7.69 -19.12 -10.04
C LYS A 289 8.06 -18.15 -11.15
N ALA A 290 7.09 -17.70 -11.94
CA ALA A 290 7.31 -16.69 -12.98
C ALA A 290 6.13 -15.72 -13.09
N ILE A 291 6.47 -14.45 -13.29
CA ILE A 291 5.55 -13.32 -13.39
C ILE A 291 5.49 -12.85 -14.85
N LYS A 292 4.29 -12.84 -15.43
CA LYS A 292 4.01 -12.39 -16.80
C LYS A 292 3.76 -10.88 -16.83
N LEU A 293 4.42 -10.19 -17.75
CA LEU A 293 4.16 -8.78 -18.07
C LEU A 293 3.44 -8.62 -19.41
N SER A 294 3.83 -9.41 -20.40
CA SER A 294 3.18 -9.48 -21.71
C SER A 294 3.37 -10.88 -22.31
N ARG A 295 2.94 -11.09 -23.57
CA ARG A 295 3.09 -12.38 -24.25
C ARG A 295 4.56 -12.84 -24.36
N HIS A 296 5.49 -11.90 -24.54
CA HIS A 296 6.92 -12.18 -24.74
C HIS A 296 7.80 -11.66 -23.59
N SER A 297 7.19 -11.24 -22.49
CA SER A 297 7.88 -10.54 -21.40
C SER A 297 7.46 -11.14 -20.07
N TYR A 298 8.41 -11.74 -19.37
CA TYR A 298 8.23 -12.27 -18.02
C TYR A 298 9.54 -12.14 -17.23
N PHE A 299 9.47 -12.41 -15.93
CA PHE A 299 10.65 -12.54 -15.08
C PHE A 299 10.40 -13.58 -13.98
N SER A 300 11.49 -14.05 -13.37
CA SER A 300 11.44 -15.07 -12.31
C SER A 300 11.12 -14.45 -10.96
N SER A 301 10.40 -15.17 -10.09
CA SER A 301 10.21 -14.82 -8.67
C SER A 301 11.55 -14.60 -7.93
N TYR A 302 12.65 -15.19 -8.41
CA TYR A 302 14.00 -14.93 -7.88
C TYR A 302 14.41 -13.44 -7.97
N GLN A 303 13.90 -12.74 -8.98
CA GLN A 303 14.14 -11.32 -9.25
C GLN A 303 13.03 -10.43 -8.68
N ASP A 304 12.20 -10.94 -7.77
CA ASP A 304 11.06 -10.22 -7.23
C ASP A 304 11.10 -10.13 -5.70
N HIS A 305 10.94 -8.92 -5.18
CA HIS A 305 10.75 -8.66 -3.75
C HIS A 305 9.30 -8.35 -3.39
N ALA A 306 8.41 -8.23 -4.39
CA ALA A 306 6.98 -8.11 -4.22
C ALA A 306 6.45 -9.30 -3.41
N LYS A 307 5.43 -9.03 -2.61
CA LYS A 307 4.83 -10.05 -1.73
C LYS A 307 3.33 -9.90 -1.82
N TRP A 308 2.75 -10.84 -2.52
CA TRP A 308 1.32 -10.85 -2.78
C TRP A 308 0.84 -12.26 -3.01
N CYS A 309 -0.45 -12.47 -2.83
CA CYS A 309 -1.10 -13.70 -3.23
C CYS A 309 -2.45 -13.42 -3.85
N THR A 310 -2.93 -14.35 -4.65
CA THR A 310 -4.20 -14.25 -5.35
C THR A 310 -4.90 -15.60 -5.38
N SER A 311 -6.23 -15.60 -5.32
CA SER A 311 -7.02 -16.83 -5.42
C SER A 311 -6.85 -17.50 -6.76
N GLN A 312 -6.77 -18.82 -6.82
CA GLN A 312 -6.66 -19.54 -8.09
C GLN A 312 -7.81 -19.18 -9.07
N LYS A 313 -7.53 -19.18 -10.38
CA LYS A 313 -8.52 -18.87 -11.40
C LYS A 313 -9.74 -19.80 -11.30
N GLY A 314 -10.94 -19.25 -11.45
CA GLY A 314 -12.19 -20.01 -11.44
C GLY A 314 -12.83 -20.20 -10.05
N THR A 315 -12.21 -19.72 -8.98
CA THR A 315 -12.81 -19.78 -7.63
C THR A 315 -13.94 -18.76 -7.46
N LYS A 316 -14.89 -19.06 -6.56
CA LYS A 316 -15.95 -18.13 -6.13
C LYS A 316 -15.38 -17.00 -5.26
N ASN A 317 -14.50 -17.37 -4.32
CA ASN A 317 -13.84 -16.43 -3.41
C ASN A 317 -12.59 -15.86 -4.08
N ARG A 318 -12.76 -14.72 -4.74
CA ARG A 318 -11.69 -14.05 -5.50
C ARG A 318 -11.02 -13.01 -4.63
N TRP A 319 -9.87 -13.36 -4.09
CA TRP A 319 -9.07 -12.50 -3.23
C TRP A 319 -7.75 -12.16 -3.91
N THR A 320 -7.27 -10.95 -3.64
CA THR A 320 -5.87 -10.58 -3.79
C THR A 320 -5.40 -9.95 -2.49
N CYS A 321 -4.22 -10.34 -2.04
CA CYS A 321 -3.57 -9.82 -0.86
C CYS A 321 -2.17 -9.27 -1.19
N ILE A 322 -1.78 -8.16 -0.57
CA ILE A 322 -0.47 -7.50 -0.75
C ILE A 322 0.09 -7.21 0.65
N GLY A 323 1.38 -7.44 0.87
CA GLY A 323 1.93 -7.28 2.22
C GLY A 323 3.42 -7.52 2.39
N ASP A 324 3.75 -8.11 3.54
CA ASP A 324 5.05 -7.91 4.19
C ASP A 324 5.98 -9.12 4.13
N LEU A 325 5.45 -10.34 4.24
CA LEU A 325 6.25 -11.52 4.59
C LEU A 325 6.64 -12.36 3.37
N ASN A 326 7.91 -12.79 3.32
CA ASN A 326 8.29 -13.86 2.41
C ASN A 326 7.81 -15.21 2.95
N ARG A 327 7.58 -16.18 2.06
CA ARG A 327 7.21 -17.54 2.44
C ARG A 327 8.45 -18.41 2.64
N SER A 328 9.15 -18.21 3.75
CA SER A 328 10.36 -18.96 4.13
C SER A 328 10.40 -19.33 5.61
N PRO A 329 11.13 -20.41 6.00
CA PRO A 329 11.30 -20.77 7.41
C PRO A 329 11.87 -19.63 8.26
N HIS A 330 12.78 -18.83 7.70
CA HIS A 330 13.39 -17.70 8.40
C HIS A 330 12.44 -16.52 8.65
N GLN A 331 11.29 -16.45 7.96
CA GLN A 331 10.26 -15.44 8.23
C GLN A 331 9.16 -15.94 9.18
N ALA A 332 9.19 -17.22 9.60
CA ALA A 332 8.26 -17.76 10.59
C ALA A 332 8.27 -16.95 11.89
N PHE A 333 9.48 -16.58 12.34
CA PHE A 333 9.74 -15.81 13.57
C PHE A 333 9.64 -14.29 13.39
N ARG A 334 8.93 -13.81 12.37
CA ARG A 334 8.80 -12.37 12.11
C ARG A 334 7.34 -11.94 12.05
N SER A 335 7.07 -10.83 12.72
CA SER A 335 5.81 -10.11 12.61
C SER A 335 5.62 -9.52 11.21
N GLY A 336 4.37 -9.29 10.82
CA GLY A 336 4.01 -8.64 9.57
C GLY A 336 2.57 -8.94 9.17
N GLY A 337 2.12 -8.36 8.06
CA GLY A 337 0.74 -8.52 7.63
C GLY A 337 0.52 -8.51 6.13
N PHE A 338 -0.74 -8.74 5.77
CA PHE A 338 -1.28 -8.68 4.41
C PHE A 338 -2.64 -8.01 4.40
N ILE A 339 -2.80 -7.02 3.52
CA ILE A 339 -4.11 -6.44 3.23
C ILE A 339 -4.71 -7.15 2.01
N CYS A 340 -5.93 -7.63 2.16
CA CYS A 340 -6.66 -8.47 1.22
C CYS A 340 -7.95 -7.78 0.77
N THR A 341 -8.33 -7.96 -0.49
CA THR A 341 -9.58 -7.43 -1.02
C THR A 341 -10.21 -8.38 -2.04
N GLN A 342 -11.53 -8.29 -2.18
CA GLN A 342 -12.29 -8.94 -3.26
C GLN A 342 -12.53 -8.01 -4.44
N ASN A 343 -11.82 -6.88 -4.53
CA ASN A 343 -11.91 -5.99 -5.67
C ASN A 343 -11.63 -6.76 -6.97
N TRP A 344 -12.62 -6.79 -7.86
CA TRP A 344 -12.54 -7.56 -9.10
C TRP A 344 -11.40 -7.09 -10.02
N HIS A 345 -11.16 -5.78 -10.10
CA HIS A 345 -10.11 -5.23 -10.96
C HIS A 345 -8.72 -5.57 -10.42
N ILE A 346 -8.49 -5.47 -9.11
CA ILE A 346 -7.23 -5.93 -8.48
C ILE A 346 -7.06 -7.44 -8.67
N TYR A 347 -8.11 -8.23 -8.47
CA TYR A 347 -8.06 -9.67 -8.70
C TYR A 347 -7.66 -10.02 -10.13
N GLN A 348 -8.34 -9.46 -11.13
CA GLN A 348 -8.01 -9.70 -12.54
C GLN A 348 -6.59 -9.26 -12.89
N ALA A 349 -6.17 -8.12 -12.37
CA ALA A 349 -4.86 -7.55 -12.63
C ALA A 349 -3.74 -8.47 -12.10
N PHE A 350 -3.82 -8.93 -10.85
CA PHE A 350 -2.83 -9.83 -10.27
C PHE A 350 -2.92 -11.27 -10.80
N GLN A 351 -4.12 -11.77 -11.12
CA GLN A 351 -4.27 -13.04 -11.84
C GLN A 351 -3.55 -13.02 -13.19
N GLY A 352 -3.66 -11.91 -13.93
CA GLY A 352 -3.01 -11.75 -15.23
C GLY A 352 -1.48 -11.78 -15.18
N LEU A 353 -0.89 -11.53 -14.00
CA LEU A 353 0.56 -11.60 -13.77
C LEU A 353 1.07 -13.03 -13.54
N VAL A 354 0.20 -14.01 -13.25
CA VAL A 354 0.66 -15.38 -13.00
C VAL A 354 1.03 -16.07 -14.32
N LEU A 355 2.31 -16.33 -14.56
CA LEU A 355 2.75 -17.12 -15.71
C LEU A 355 2.81 -18.62 -15.36
N TYR A 356 3.48 -18.94 -14.27
CA TYR A 356 3.73 -20.30 -13.84
C TYR A 356 3.82 -20.35 -12.31
N TYR A 357 3.24 -21.39 -11.72
CA TYR A 357 3.34 -21.71 -10.31
C TYR A 357 3.65 -23.20 -10.14
N LYS A 358 4.37 -23.54 -9.07
CA LYS A 358 4.75 -24.92 -8.78
C LYS A 358 3.63 -25.65 -8.05
N SER A 359 3.15 -26.78 -8.59
CA SER A 359 2.19 -27.65 -7.90
C SER A 359 2.89 -28.51 -6.83
N CYS A 360 2.11 -29.11 -5.91
CA CYS A 360 2.67 -29.95 -4.84
C CYS A 360 3.28 -31.26 -5.36
N ASN A 361 2.79 -31.78 -6.49
CA ASN A 361 3.20 -33.08 -7.03
C ASN A 361 4.37 -33.00 -8.03
N GLN A 362 4.91 -31.81 -8.30
CA GLN A 362 6.07 -31.65 -9.19
C GLN A 362 7.37 -31.83 -8.39
N THR A 363 7.89 -33.06 -8.39
CA THR A 363 9.31 -33.33 -8.12
C THR A 363 10.12 -32.95 -9.36
N TRP A 364 11.27 -32.30 -9.14
CA TRP A 364 12.19 -31.94 -10.23
C TRP A 364 12.99 -33.15 -10.67
#